data_AF-A0A0F8YB75-F1
#
_entry.id   AF-A0A0F8YB75-F1
#
_cell.length_a   1.000
_cell.length_b   1.000
_cell.length_c   1.000
_cell.angle_alpha   90.00
_cell.angle_beta   90.00
_cell.angle_gamma   90.00
#
_symmetry.space_group_name_H-M   'P 1'
#
loop_
_entity.id
_entity.type
_entity.pdbx_description
1 polymer ?
#
loop_
_entity_poly.entity_id
_entity_poly.type
_entity_poly.pdbx_seq_one_letter_code
_entity_poly.pdbx_strand_id
1 'polypeptide(L)'
;VRDSNAGSTIARSPNVDVLVRFNKPHVLSQLTDLAGNIAASADVGATTLSGSSMQAAGTIEIGEEFYVENHRSLYMVVAETTIASNTALVTFYPGFEAKVPGTATTFTFVKSSLLPHQEDDFAELVAANLLVNKAPKFFNEVALGGPGVDAIFEGGGYRRLRQVRRKLTRQSKPKVSHSYSRE
;
A
#
# COMPACT_ATOMS: atom_id res chain seq x y z
N VAL A 1 1.63 -39.58 34.83
CA VAL A 1 0.64 -38.49 34.78
C VAL A 1 0.04 -38.51 33.38
N ARG A 2 -1.26 -38.78 33.25
CA ARG A 2 -1.95 -38.91 31.95
C ARG A 2 -2.35 -37.51 31.48
N ASP A 3 -1.99 -37.17 30.25
CA ASP A 3 -2.43 -35.95 29.57
C ASP A 3 -3.95 -35.98 29.35
N SER A 4 -4.65 -34.98 29.87
CA SER A 4 -6.08 -34.76 29.67
C SER A 4 -6.33 -33.54 28.76
N ASN A 5 -5.68 -33.51 27.60
CA ASN A 5 -6.01 -32.56 26.51
C ASN A 5 -6.93 -33.21 25.47
N ALA A 6 -7.91 -34.01 25.92
CA ALA A 6 -9.01 -34.47 25.09
C ALA A 6 -10.10 -33.40 25.11
N GLY A 7 -10.10 -32.47 24.14
CA GLY A 7 -11.19 -31.50 24.03
C GLY A 7 -11.09 -30.41 22.98
N SER A 8 -9.91 -30.10 22.42
CA SER A 8 -9.81 -29.12 21.32
C SER A 8 -9.75 -29.85 19.99
N THR A 9 -10.87 -30.43 19.54
CA THR A 9 -11.04 -30.71 18.12
C THR A 9 -11.21 -29.36 17.42
N ILE A 10 -10.12 -28.79 16.93
CA ILE A 10 -10.20 -27.76 15.90
C ILE A 10 -10.82 -28.48 14.70
N ALA A 11 -12.16 -28.46 14.61
CA ALA A 11 -12.83 -28.78 13.37
C ALA A 11 -12.16 -27.89 12.34
N ARG A 12 -11.46 -28.48 11.35
CA ARG A 12 -10.88 -27.72 10.24
C ARG A 12 -12.01 -26.84 9.75
N SER A 13 -11.90 -25.53 10.00
CA SER A 13 -12.78 -24.58 9.36
C SER A 13 -12.71 -24.93 7.88
N PRO A 14 -13.83 -24.99 7.15
CA PRO A 14 -13.76 -24.96 5.69
C PRO A 14 -12.83 -23.81 5.28
N ASN A 15 -12.17 -23.90 4.12
CA ASN A 15 -11.28 -22.86 3.59
C ASN A 15 -11.96 -21.48 3.66
N VAL A 16 -11.84 -20.82 4.80
CA VAL A 16 -12.54 -19.59 5.16
C VAL A 16 -11.41 -18.60 5.33
N ASP A 17 -11.28 -17.75 4.33
CA ASP A 17 -10.33 -16.67 4.35
C ASP A 17 -10.80 -15.65 5.39
N VAL A 18 -10.06 -15.53 6.50
CA VAL A 18 -10.33 -14.54 7.54
C VAL A 18 -9.70 -13.22 7.10
N LEU A 19 -10.54 -12.25 6.75
CA LEU A 19 -10.08 -10.92 6.34
C LEU A 19 -9.92 -10.00 7.55
N VAL A 20 -8.69 -9.86 8.05
CA VAL A 20 -8.35 -8.88 9.09
C VAL A 20 -7.88 -7.58 8.44
N ARG A 21 -8.52 -6.46 8.77
CA ARG A 21 -8.14 -5.12 8.26
C ARG A 21 -7.48 -4.31 9.37
N PHE A 22 -6.24 -3.90 9.14
CA PHE A 22 -5.53 -2.93 9.99
C PHE A 22 -5.47 -1.58 9.26
N ASN A 23 -5.63 -0.48 10.01
CA ASN A 23 -5.30 0.84 9.49
C ASN A 23 -3.77 0.95 9.43
N LYS A 24 -3.21 0.81 8.23
CA LYS A 24 -1.78 1.02 7.95
C LYS A 24 -1.56 2.34 7.19
N PRO A 25 -0.41 3.02 7.38
CA PRO A 25 -0.01 4.10 6.49
C PRO A 25 0.02 3.60 5.04
N HIS A 26 -0.48 4.43 4.11
CA HIS A 26 -0.36 4.10 2.69
C HIS A 26 1.07 4.40 2.21
N VAL A 27 1.64 3.45 1.47
CA VAL A 27 2.93 3.57 0.79
C VAL A 27 2.70 3.78 -0.70
N LEU A 28 3.52 4.65 -1.29
CA LEU A 28 3.67 4.86 -2.72
C LEU A 28 5.08 4.42 -3.09
N SER A 29 5.20 3.45 -4.01
CA SER A 29 6.51 3.03 -4.50
C SER A 29 7.04 4.06 -5.49
N GLN A 30 8.32 4.39 -5.38
CA GLN A 30 9.03 5.23 -6.35
C GLN A 30 9.30 4.45 -7.64
N LEU A 31 9.42 3.13 -7.53
CA LEU A 31 9.73 2.20 -8.61
C LEU A 31 8.45 1.82 -9.36
N THR A 32 7.86 2.83 -10.02
CA THR A 32 6.61 2.69 -10.79
C THR A 32 6.62 1.44 -11.69
N ASP A 33 5.75 0.48 -11.35
CA ASP A 33 5.56 -0.82 -12.03
C ASP A 33 6.86 -1.58 -12.37
N LEU A 34 7.89 -1.46 -11.52
CA LEU A 34 9.13 -2.21 -11.73
C LEU A 34 8.85 -3.72 -11.60
N ALA A 35 9.16 -4.45 -12.67
CA ALA A 35 9.18 -5.90 -12.68
C ALA A 35 10.62 -6.41 -12.85
N GLY A 36 10.89 -7.57 -12.25
CA GLY A 36 12.16 -8.27 -12.40
C GLY A 36 11.93 -9.77 -12.42
N ASN A 37 12.93 -10.50 -12.90
CA ASN A 37 12.95 -11.96 -12.82
C ASN A 37 13.75 -12.41 -11.60
N ILE A 38 13.39 -13.58 -11.08
CA ILE A 38 14.12 -14.20 -9.98
C ILE A 38 15.37 -14.88 -10.54
N ALA A 39 16.54 -14.45 -10.07
CA ALA A 39 17.83 -14.89 -10.58
C ALA A 39 18.24 -16.28 -10.06
N ALA A 40 17.83 -16.62 -8.83
CA ALA A 40 18.15 -17.90 -8.18
C ALA A 40 16.94 -18.41 -7.39
N SER A 41 16.75 -19.73 -7.38
CA SER A 41 15.67 -20.34 -6.60
C SER A 41 15.83 -20.04 -5.11
N ALA A 42 14.71 -19.84 -4.42
CA ALA A 42 14.67 -19.62 -2.98
C ALA A 42 13.79 -20.68 -2.32
N ASP A 43 14.24 -21.22 -1.20
CA ASP A 43 13.47 -22.19 -0.42
C ASP A 43 12.39 -21.52 0.42
N VAL A 44 11.46 -22.33 0.93
CA VAL A 44 10.40 -21.88 1.84
C VAL A 44 11.01 -21.20 3.07
N GLY A 45 10.47 -20.06 3.46
CA GLY A 45 10.93 -19.27 4.59
C GLY A 45 12.13 -18.37 4.32
N ALA A 46 12.72 -18.40 3.10
CA ALA A 46 13.77 -17.46 2.74
C ALA A 46 13.24 -16.01 2.75
N THR A 47 14.07 -15.09 3.24
CA THR A 47 13.77 -13.65 3.40
C THR A 47 14.61 -12.77 2.48
N THR A 48 15.32 -13.38 1.53
CA THR A 48 16.20 -12.70 0.57
C THR A 48 15.92 -13.20 -0.83
N LEU A 49 15.82 -12.28 -1.78
CA LEU A 49 15.51 -12.55 -3.17
C LEU A 49 16.58 -11.90 -4.06
N SER A 50 17.23 -12.69 -4.91
CA SER A 50 18.08 -12.16 -5.96
C SER A 50 17.25 -11.84 -7.20
N GLY A 51 17.17 -10.57 -7.58
CA GLY A 51 16.52 -10.11 -8.80
C GLY A 51 17.50 -9.96 -9.98
N SER A 52 17.00 -10.23 -11.18
CA SER A 52 17.65 -10.01 -12.47
C SER A 52 16.69 -9.34 -13.45
N SER A 53 17.18 -8.84 -14.57
CA SER A 53 16.36 -8.17 -15.60
C SER A 53 15.58 -6.96 -15.06
N MET A 54 16.08 -6.34 -13.99
CA MET A 54 15.52 -5.12 -13.43
C MET A 54 15.94 -3.91 -14.30
N GLN A 55 15.48 -2.71 -13.98
CA GLN A 55 16.01 -1.49 -14.60
C GLN A 55 17.51 -1.32 -14.35
N ALA A 56 18.17 -0.47 -15.15
CA ALA A 56 19.63 -0.33 -15.12
C ALA A 56 20.17 0.21 -13.78
N ALA A 57 19.44 1.12 -13.15
CA ALA A 57 19.80 1.73 -11.87
C ALA A 57 18.54 2.17 -11.11
N GLY A 58 18.65 2.28 -9.78
CA GLY A 58 17.59 2.76 -8.90
C GLY A 58 17.80 2.28 -7.47
N THR A 59 17.00 2.77 -6.54
CA THR A 59 16.99 2.34 -5.14
C THR A 59 15.66 1.70 -4.84
N ILE A 60 15.69 0.52 -4.22
CA ILE A 60 14.53 -0.17 -3.64
C ILE A 60 14.51 0.22 -2.17
N GLU A 61 13.45 0.92 -1.76
CA GLU A 61 13.35 1.50 -0.43
C GLU A 61 12.68 0.55 0.58
N ILE A 62 12.91 0.80 1.86
CA ILE A 62 12.25 0.08 2.95
C ILE A 62 10.74 0.38 2.91
N GLY A 63 9.93 -0.67 3.06
CA GLY A 63 8.48 -0.57 3.07
C GLY A 63 7.84 -0.70 1.69
N GLU A 64 8.62 -0.80 0.62
CA GLU A 64 8.06 -1.13 -0.70
C GLU A 64 7.48 -2.55 -0.70
N GLU A 65 6.31 -2.68 -1.30
CA GLU A 65 5.56 -3.93 -1.35
C GLU A 65 5.75 -4.58 -2.73
N PHE A 66 5.87 -5.90 -2.81
CA PHE A 66 5.96 -6.62 -4.08
C PHE A 66 5.25 -7.97 -4.04
N TYR A 67 4.86 -8.44 -5.21
CA TYR A 67 4.30 -9.77 -5.43
C TYR A 67 5.29 -10.64 -6.17
N VAL A 68 5.24 -11.94 -5.90
CA VAL A 68 5.93 -12.96 -6.69
C VAL A 68 4.87 -13.80 -7.41
N GLU A 69 5.11 -14.08 -8.68
CA GLU A 69 4.23 -14.91 -9.50
C GLU A 69 4.01 -16.29 -8.85
N ASN A 70 2.76 -16.76 -8.85
CA ASN A 70 2.33 -17.99 -8.18
C ASN A 70 2.41 -17.99 -6.64
N HIS A 71 2.66 -16.84 -6.01
CA HIS A 71 2.51 -16.65 -4.58
C HIS A 71 1.28 -15.78 -4.27
N ARG A 72 0.59 -16.11 -3.19
CA ARG A 72 -0.56 -15.36 -2.66
C ARG A 72 -0.13 -14.24 -1.73
N SER A 73 0.98 -14.46 -1.03
CA SER A 73 1.52 -13.50 -0.07
C SER A 73 2.07 -12.26 -0.75
N LEU A 74 1.78 -11.10 -0.15
CA LEU A 74 2.44 -9.84 -0.44
C LEU A 74 3.68 -9.72 0.47
N TYR A 75 4.81 -9.37 -0.11
CA TYR A 75 6.08 -9.22 0.59
C TYR A 75 6.42 -7.73 0.74
N MET A 76 7.08 -7.38 1.82
CA MET A 76 7.50 -6.01 2.13
C MET A 76 9.01 -5.97 2.28
N VAL A 77 9.66 -5.01 1.63
CA VAL A 77 11.10 -4.77 1.75
C VAL A 77 11.43 -4.25 3.15
N VAL A 78 12.44 -4.86 3.79
CA VAL A 78 12.86 -4.54 5.17
C VAL A 78 14.19 -3.80 5.20
N ALA A 79 14.99 -3.91 4.13
CA ALA A 79 16.26 -3.19 4.01
C ALA A 79 16.39 -2.57 2.61
N GLU A 80 16.86 -1.33 2.58
CA GLU A 80 17.13 -0.61 1.34
C GLU A 80 18.22 -1.33 0.53
N THR A 81 18.07 -1.36 -0.79
CA THR A 81 19.05 -1.96 -1.69
C THR A 81 19.13 -1.18 -3.00
N THR A 82 20.33 -1.07 -3.56
CA THR A 82 20.55 -0.38 -4.83
C THR A 82 20.56 -1.39 -5.97
N ILE A 83 19.83 -1.08 -7.04
CA ILE A 83 19.87 -1.82 -8.29
C ILE A 83 21.15 -1.45 -9.02
N ALA A 84 22.00 -2.43 -9.26
CA ALA A 84 23.25 -2.28 -10.01
C ALA A 84 23.28 -3.29 -11.15
N SER A 85 23.55 -2.82 -12.36
CA SER A 85 23.68 -3.67 -13.56
C SER A 85 22.48 -4.60 -13.75
N ASN A 86 21.26 -4.07 -13.60
CA ASN A 86 19.99 -4.80 -13.76
C ASN A 86 19.76 -5.93 -12.74
N THR A 87 20.50 -5.92 -11.63
CA THR A 87 20.39 -6.90 -10.55
C THR A 87 20.31 -6.22 -9.17
N ALA A 88 19.65 -6.87 -8.22
CA ALA A 88 19.61 -6.43 -6.83
C ALA A 88 19.35 -7.63 -5.90
N LEU A 89 19.82 -7.53 -4.65
CA LEU A 89 19.44 -8.47 -3.60
C LEU A 89 18.44 -7.77 -2.66
N VAL A 90 17.20 -8.25 -2.67
CA VAL A 90 16.08 -7.68 -1.93
C VAL A 90 15.90 -8.46 -0.63
N THR A 91 15.91 -7.77 0.51
CA THR A 91 15.62 -8.36 1.83
C THR A 91 14.20 -8.00 2.25
N PHE A 92 13.39 -8.98 2.63
CA PHE A 92 11.95 -8.78 2.79
C PHE A 92 11.32 -9.63 3.92
N TYR A 93 10.07 -9.32 4.24
CA TYR A 93 9.22 -10.04 5.18
C TYR A 93 7.77 -10.10 4.66
N PRO A 94 7.00 -11.16 4.93
CA PRO A 94 7.38 -12.44 5.56
C PRO A 94 8.29 -13.29 4.67
N GLY A 95 8.86 -14.38 5.20
CA GLY A 95 9.59 -15.34 4.36
C GLY A 95 8.66 -16.04 3.35
N PHE A 96 9.22 -16.57 2.26
CA PHE A 96 8.42 -17.19 1.20
C PHE A 96 7.51 -18.32 1.71
N GLU A 97 6.22 -18.27 1.33
CA GLU A 97 5.22 -19.28 1.70
C GLU A 97 5.43 -20.64 1.00
N ALA A 98 6.12 -20.64 -0.14
CA ALA A 98 6.37 -21.80 -0.98
C ALA A 98 7.77 -21.69 -1.60
N LYS A 99 8.28 -22.79 -2.14
CA LYS A 99 9.55 -22.77 -2.87
C LYS A 99 9.39 -21.95 -4.15
N VAL A 100 10.28 -21.00 -4.34
CA VAL A 100 10.30 -20.16 -5.53
C VAL A 100 11.23 -20.82 -6.56
N PRO A 101 10.71 -21.20 -7.74
CA PRO A 101 11.55 -21.64 -8.85
C PRO A 101 12.57 -20.54 -9.20
N GLY A 102 13.74 -20.95 -9.70
CA GLY A 102 14.72 -19.98 -10.23
C GLY A 102 14.21 -19.29 -11.50
N THR A 103 15.16 -18.85 -12.33
CA THR A 103 14.96 -18.17 -13.62
C THR A 103 13.69 -18.58 -14.37
N ALA A 104 12.62 -17.78 -14.25
CA ALA A 104 11.37 -17.77 -15.02
C ALA A 104 10.28 -17.04 -14.23
N THR A 105 10.32 -17.15 -12.90
CA THR A 105 9.36 -16.48 -12.01
C THR A 105 9.60 -14.99 -12.00
N THR A 106 8.53 -14.21 -12.19
CA THR A 106 8.57 -12.75 -12.17
C THR A 106 8.14 -12.24 -10.80
N PHE A 107 8.74 -11.14 -10.35
CA PHE A 107 8.25 -10.35 -9.22
C PHE A 107 7.98 -8.92 -9.66
N THR A 108 6.94 -8.31 -9.08
CA THR A 108 6.46 -6.99 -9.48
C THR A 108 6.20 -6.15 -8.24
N PHE A 109 6.77 -4.94 -8.21
CA PHE A 109 6.52 -3.97 -7.16
C PHE A 109 5.12 -3.38 -7.28
N VAL A 110 4.48 -3.15 -6.14
CA VAL A 110 3.18 -2.53 -6.03
C VAL A 110 3.37 -1.02 -6.07
N LYS A 111 2.86 -0.39 -7.13
CA LYS A 111 2.92 1.07 -7.30
C LYS A 111 2.34 1.84 -6.12
N SER A 112 1.21 1.39 -5.61
CA SER A 112 0.44 2.10 -4.60
C SER A 112 -0.36 1.12 -3.77
N SER A 113 -0.33 1.31 -2.46
CA SER A 113 -1.23 0.61 -1.54
C SER A 113 -2.66 1.20 -1.54
N LEU A 114 -2.90 2.28 -2.27
CA LEU A 114 -4.24 2.88 -2.44
C LEU A 114 -5.02 2.10 -3.50
N LEU A 115 -6.32 1.92 -3.24
CA LEU A 115 -7.24 1.45 -4.27
C LEU A 115 -7.48 2.59 -5.29
N PRO A 116 -7.82 2.30 -6.55
CA PRO A 116 -7.98 3.33 -7.59
C PRO A 116 -8.90 4.49 -7.19
N HIS A 117 -10.02 4.20 -6.51
CA HIS A 117 -10.94 5.24 -6.02
C HIS A 117 -10.36 6.07 -4.85
N GLN A 118 -9.45 5.51 -4.07
CA GLN A 118 -8.78 6.21 -2.98
C GLN A 118 -7.69 7.16 -3.50
N GLU A 119 -7.10 6.87 -4.67
CA GLU A 119 -6.17 7.77 -5.33
C GLU A 119 -6.86 9.06 -5.76
N ASP A 120 -8.07 8.96 -6.32
CA ASP A 120 -8.90 10.12 -6.66
C ASP A 120 -9.26 10.96 -5.42
N ASP A 121 -9.69 10.29 -4.34
CA ASP A 121 -10.02 10.96 -3.08
C ASP A 121 -8.77 11.62 -2.44
N PHE A 122 -7.59 10.99 -2.55
CA PHE A 122 -6.32 11.56 -2.09
C PHE A 122 -5.91 12.78 -2.93
N ALA A 123 -6.02 12.71 -4.26
CA ALA A 123 -5.76 13.84 -5.14
C ALA A 123 -6.70 15.03 -4.82
N GLU A 124 -7.99 14.76 -4.59
CA GLU A 124 -8.96 15.79 -4.18
C GLU A 124 -8.59 16.40 -2.82
N LEU A 125 -8.10 15.59 -1.88
CA LEU A 125 -7.63 16.05 -0.57
C LEU A 125 -6.40 16.94 -0.68
N VAL A 126 -5.39 16.53 -1.46
CA VAL A 126 -4.17 17.32 -1.68
C VAL A 126 -4.51 18.64 -2.36
N ALA A 127 -5.33 18.61 -3.41
CA ALA A 127 -5.79 19.82 -4.10
C ALA A 127 -6.54 20.77 -3.17
N ALA A 128 -7.45 20.26 -2.32
CA ALA A 128 -8.18 21.07 -1.36
C ALA A 128 -7.26 21.71 -0.30
N ASN A 129 -6.26 20.95 0.21
CA ASN A 129 -5.28 21.51 1.14
C ASN A 129 -4.37 22.55 0.47
N LEU A 130 -3.98 22.34 -0.78
CA LEU A 130 -3.21 23.33 -1.55
C LEU A 130 -4.01 24.62 -1.74
N LEU A 131 -5.30 24.52 -2.05
CA LEU A 131 -6.16 25.69 -2.22
C LEU A 131 -6.29 26.50 -0.93
N VAL A 132 -6.34 25.85 0.24
CA VAL A 132 -6.41 26.55 1.53
C VAL A 132 -5.05 27.12 1.95
N ASN A 133 -3.96 26.36 1.80
CA ASN A 133 -2.67 26.73 2.39
C ASN A 133 -1.76 27.55 1.46
N LYS A 134 -1.91 27.42 0.14
CA LYS A 134 -1.01 28.02 -0.84
C LYS A 134 -1.69 29.06 -1.71
N ALA A 135 -2.95 28.86 -2.10
CA ALA A 135 -3.64 29.82 -2.97
C ALA A 135 -3.68 31.25 -2.43
N PRO A 136 -3.85 31.49 -1.10
CA PRO A 136 -3.85 32.86 -0.57
C PRO A 136 -2.59 33.67 -0.84
N LYS A 137 -1.45 32.99 -1.03
CA LYS A 137 -0.18 33.67 -1.33
C LYS A 137 -0.13 34.27 -2.73
N PHE A 138 -0.96 33.77 -3.65
CA PHE A 138 -0.96 34.15 -5.06
C PHE A 138 -2.14 35.07 -5.42
N PHE A 139 -3.02 35.41 -4.48
CA PHE A 139 -4.22 36.23 -4.77
C PHE A 139 -3.87 37.62 -5.32
N ASN A 140 -2.81 38.24 -4.81
CA ASN A 140 -2.36 39.56 -5.26
C ASN A 140 -1.57 39.52 -6.59
N GLU A 141 -1.17 38.34 -7.05
CA GLU A 141 -0.50 38.17 -8.36
C GLU A 141 -1.50 38.05 -9.51
N VAL A 142 -2.78 37.77 -9.21
CA VAL A 142 -3.83 37.66 -10.22
C VAL A 142 -4.38 39.05 -10.53
N ALA A 143 -3.97 39.61 -11.68
CA ALA A 143 -4.35 40.95 -12.15
C ALA A 143 -5.87 41.18 -12.34
N LEU A 144 -6.68 40.12 -12.33
CA LEU A 144 -8.15 40.15 -12.49
C LEU A 144 -8.93 40.01 -11.17
N GLY A 145 -8.25 40.04 -10.02
CA GLY A 145 -8.88 39.87 -8.71
C GLY A 145 -9.69 41.09 -8.25
N GLY A 146 -11.02 41.02 -8.34
CA GLY A 146 -11.91 42.05 -7.77
C GLY A 146 -12.14 41.91 -6.24
N PRO A 147 -12.91 42.82 -5.62
CA PRO A 147 -13.30 42.71 -4.22
C PRO A 147 -14.07 41.40 -3.97
N GLY A 148 -13.62 40.60 -3.00
CA GLY A 148 -14.29 39.36 -2.59
C GLY A 148 -13.72 38.06 -3.20
N VAL A 149 -12.72 38.13 -4.07
CA VAL A 149 -12.03 36.94 -4.61
C VAL A 149 -11.42 36.10 -3.48
N ASP A 150 -10.78 36.74 -2.51
CA ASP A 150 -10.23 36.09 -1.32
C ASP A 150 -11.30 35.26 -0.56
N ALA A 151 -12.43 35.89 -0.21
CA ALA A 151 -13.54 35.23 0.48
C ALA A 151 -14.17 34.09 -0.33
N ILE A 152 -14.20 34.19 -1.66
CA ILE A 152 -14.69 33.12 -2.55
C ILE A 152 -13.71 31.95 -2.58
N PHE A 153 -12.41 32.21 -2.67
CA PHE A 153 -11.37 31.18 -2.69
C PHE A 153 -11.23 30.49 -1.34
N GLU A 154 -11.10 31.22 -0.24
CA GLU A 154 -11.08 30.65 1.10
C GLU A 154 -12.36 29.86 1.38
N GLY A 155 -13.52 30.49 1.16
CA GLY A 155 -14.82 29.86 1.36
C GLY A 155 -15.04 28.64 0.47
N GLY A 156 -14.53 28.63 -0.76
CA GLY A 156 -14.56 27.50 -1.68
C GLY A 156 -13.63 26.37 -1.22
N GLY A 157 -12.40 26.70 -0.83
CA GLY A 157 -11.38 25.77 -0.34
C GLY A 157 -11.81 25.03 0.91
N TYR A 158 -12.25 25.77 1.94
CA TYR A 158 -12.76 25.16 3.17
C TYR A 158 -14.01 24.29 2.93
N ARG A 159 -14.90 24.70 2.01
CA ARG A 159 -16.06 23.87 1.62
C ARG A 159 -15.62 22.57 0.97
N ARG A 160 -14.67 22.61 0.02
CA ARG A 160 -14.15 21.42 -0.66
C ARG A 160 -13.40 20.50 0.30
N LEU A 161 -12.54 21.06 1.14
CA LEU A 161 -11.81 20.31 2.17
C LEU A 161 -12.76 19.59 3.13
N ARG A 162 -13.84 20.25 3.56
CA ARG A 162 -14.85 19.64 4.42
C ARG A 162 -15.61 18.52 3.71
N GLN A 163 -15.92 18.66 2.43
CA GLN A 163 -16.56 17.60 1.63
C GLN A 163 -15.66 16.37 1.52
N VAL A 164 -14.38 16.54 1.16
CA VAL A 164 -13.42 15.44 1.04
C VAL A 164 -13.21 14.74 2.38
N ARG A 165 -12.98 15.49 3.46
CA ARG A 165 -12.84 14.90 4.80
C ARG A 165 -14.06 14.10 5.23
N ARG A 166 -15.27 14.54 4.88
CA ARG A 166 -16.52 13.80 5.12
C ARG A 166 -16.63 12.53 4.30
N LYS A 167 -16.21 12.54 3.03
CA LYS A 167 -16.14 11.33 2.19
C LYS A 167 -15.21 10.30 2.83
N LEU A 168 -13.99 10.72 3.20
CA LEU A 168 -12.98 9.87 3.82
C LEU A 168 -13.46 9.28 5.16
N THR A 169 -14.05 10.09 6.05
CA THR A 169 -14.58 9.59 7.34
C THR A 169 -15.80 8.67 7.18
N ARG A 170 -16.58 8.82 6.10
CA ARG A 170 -17.69 7.90 5.81
C ARG A 170 -17.18 6.56 5.27
N GLN A 171 -16.12 6.58 4.46
CA GLN A 171 -15.48 5.38 3.92
C GLN A 171 -14.65 4.62 4.98
N SER A 172 -14.14 5.32 6.01
CA SER A 172 -13.24 4.72 7.02
C SER A 172 -13.92 3.88 8.10
N LYS A 173 -15.26 3.81 8.17
CA LYS A 173 -15.93 2.99 9.18
C LYS A 173 -15.87 1.51 8.77
N PRO A 174 -15.36 0.61 9.62
CA PRO A 174 -15.50 -0.82 9.37
C PRO A 174 -16.99 -1.17 9.34
N LYS A 175 -17.48 -1.65 8.18
CA LYS A 175 -18.84 -2.20 8.05
C LYS A 175 -18.89 -3.55 8.76
N VAL A 176 -18.97 -3.55 10.09
CA VAL A 176 -19.31 -4.76 10.85
C VAL A 176 -20.60 -4.47 11.60
N SER A 177 -21.73 -4.89 11.03
CA SER A 177 -23.03 -4.91 11.69
C SER A 177 -23.45 -6.35 11.97
N HIS A 178 -22.65 -7.09 12.72
CA HIS A 178 -23.09 -8.38 13.25
C HIS A 178 -22.76 -8.44 14.74
N SER A 179 -23.79 -8.20 15.56
CA SER A 179 -23.80 -8.62 16.95
C SER A 179 -24.24 -10.08 16.98
N TYR A 180 -23.35 -10.99 17.32
CA TYR A 180 -23.74 -12.35 17.65
C TYR A 180 -24.42 -12.34 19.02
N SER A 181 -25.64 -12.88 19.08
CA SER A 181 -26.28 -13.20 20.35
C SER A 181 -25.39 -14.19 21.10
N ARG A 182 -25.15 -13.94 22.38
CA ARG A 182 -24.57 -14.95 23.26
C ARG A 182 -25.66 -16.01 23.48
N GLU A 183 -25.46 -17.20 22.92
CA GLU A 183 -26.10 -18.42 23.42
C GLU A 183 -25.42 -18.85 24.72
#